data_AF-A0AB73HCR8-F1
#
_entry.id   AF-A0AB73HCR8-F1
#
_cell.length_a   1.000
_cell.length_b   1.000
_cell.length_c   1.000
_cell.angle_alpha   90.00
_cell.angle_beta   90.00
_cell.angle_gamma   90.00
#
_symmetry.space_group_name_H-M   'P 1'
#
loop_
_entity.id
_entity.type
_entity.pdbx_description
1 polymer ?
#
loop_
_entity_poly.entity_id
_entity_poly.type
_entity_poly.pdbx_seq_one_letter_code
_entity_poly.pdbx_strand_id
1 'polypeptide(L)'
;MKDFHLRKLPDTTFAFLKDRADEANISINKYIIAVLNQHAVLPEIQAVESKFSELAKVTVDVLESNNQLFNQIIKIMEGEEE
;
A
#
# COMPACT_ATOMS: atom_id res chain seq x y z
N MET A 1 28.99 2.14 -2.17
CA MET A 1 27.93 3.14 -1.88
C MET A 1 28.21 4.34 -2.76
N LYS A 2 27.19 4.97 -3.36
CA LYS A 2 27.38 6.19 -4.17
C LYS A 2 27.01 7.39 -3.32
N ASP A 3 27.91 8.34 -3.24
CA ASP A 3 27.66 9.61 -2.55
C ASP A 3 27.10 10.62 -3.53
N PHE A 4 26.16 11.45 -3.08
CA PHE A 4 25.64 12.57 -3.84
C PHE A 4 25.54 13.81 -2.95
N HIS A 5 25.62 14.98 -3.57
CA HIS A 5 25.56 16.26 -2.89
C HIS A 5 24.34 17.02 -3.37
N LEU A 6 23.38 17.23 -2.48
CA LEU A 6 22.26 18.14 -2.72
C LEU A 6 22.75 19.58 -2.61
N ARG A 7 22.50 20.38 -3.64
CA ARG A 7 22.86 21.80 -3.69
C ARG A 7 21.63 22.64 -3.91
N LYS A 8 21.67 23.90 -3.44
CA LYS A 8 20.58 24.88 -3.59
C LYS A 8 19.24 24.40 -3.01
N LEU A 9 19.29 23.61 -1.94
CA LEU A 9 18.10 23.27 -1.18
C LEU A 9 17.60 24.56 -0.48
N PRO A 10 16.33 24.95 -0.61
CA PRO A 10 15.79 26.10 0.11
C PRO A 10 15.97 25.92 1.61
N ASP A 11 16.34 26.99 2.31
CA ASP A 11 16.57 26.96 3.76
C ASP A 11 15.34 26.46 4.53
N THR A 12 14.15 26.83 4.07
CA THR A 12 12.88 26.36 4.63
C THR A 12 12.75 24.85 4.51
N THR A 13 13.05 24.26 3.36
CA THR A 13 13.02 22.82 3.14
C THR A 13 14.08 22.09 3.98
N PHE A 14 15.29 22.66 4.09
CA PHE A 14 16.32 22.10 4.94
C PHE A 14 15.90 22.08 6.42
N ALA A 15 15.32 23.18 6.91
CA ALA A 15 14.78 23.26 8.27
C ALA A 15 13.72 22.19 8.53
N PHE A 16 12.74 22.04 7.63
CA PHE A 16 11.73 20.98 7.75
C PHE A 16 12.36 19.58 7.80
N LEU A 17 13.31 19.26 6.92
CA LEU A 17 13.99 17.96 6.92
C LEU A 17 14.77 17.72 8.21
N LYS A 18 15.38 18.77 8.77
CA LYS A 18 16.12 18.71 10.02
C LYS A 18 15.17 18.47 11.20
N ASP A 19 14.09 19.23 11.31
CA ASP A 19 13.11 19.08 12.39
C ASP A 19 12.54 17.65 12.42
N ARG A 20 12.21 17.10 11.25
CA ARG A 20 11.73 15.71 11.13
C ARG A 20 12.80 14.66 11.47
N ALA A 21 14.06 14.94 11.15
CA ALA A 21 15.16 14.06 11.53
C ALA A 21 15.37 14.06 13.05
N ASP A 22 15.27 15.25 13.67
CA ASP A 22 15.37 15.44 15.12
C ASP A 22 14.18 14.77 15.85
N GLU A 23 12.95 14.94 15.36
CA GLU A 23 11.74 14.22 15.85
C GLU A 23 11.92 12.70 15.81
N ALA A 24 12.54 12.18 14.76
CA ALA A 24 12.82 10.75 14.58
C ALA A 24 14.11 10.29 15.30
N ASN A 25 14.82 11.18 16.01
CA ASN A 25 16.09 10.94 16.69
C ASN A 25 17.16 10.29 15.79
N ILE A 26 17.29 10.78 14.55
CA ILE A 26 18.29 10.32 13.58
C ILE A 26 19.00 11.49 12.91
N SER A 27 20.16 11.22 12.30
CA SER A 27 20.86 12.26 11.54
C SER A 27 20.07 12.67 10.30
N ILE A 28 20.20 13.94 9.90
CA ILE A 28 19.55 14.47 8.70
C ILE A 28 19.87 13.66 7.44
N ASN A 29 21.10 13.19 7.29
CA ASN A 29 21.50 12.34 6.15
C ASN A 29 20.75 11.00 6.17
N LYS A 30 20.60 10.38 7.35
CA LYS A 30 19.86 9.13 7.48
C LYS A 30 18.37 9.34 7.19
N TYR A 31 17.80 10.47 7.61
CA TYR A 31 16.42 10.83 7.30
C TYR A 31 16.21 11.06 5.80
N ILE A 32 17.09 11.82 5.14
CA ILE A 32 17.04 12.06 3.69
C ILE A 32 17.11 10.73 2.90
N ILE A 33 17.99 9.81 3.30
CA ILE A 33 18.06 8.48 2.68
C ILE A 33 16.75 7.72 2.86
N ALA A 34 16.15 7.76 4.05
CA ALA A 34 14.87 7.09 4.31
C ALA A 34 13.75 7.66 3.42
N VAL A 35 13.66 8.98 3.30
CA VAL A 35 12.69 9.66 2.42
C VAL A 35 12.91 9.29 0.95
N LEU A 36 14.16 9.30 0.48
CA LEU A 36 14.48 8.92 -0.90
C LEU A 36 14.13 7.45 -1.18
N ASN A 37 14.46 6.56 -0.26
CA ASN A 37 14.12 5.14 -0.39
C ASN A 37 12.60 4.97 -0.43
N GLN A 38 11.87 5.60 0.51
CA GLN A 38 10.42 5.56 0.55
C GLN A 38 9.82 6.04 -0.78
N HIS A 39 10.26 7.18 -1.30
CA HIS A 39 9.75 7.69 -2.59
C HIS A 39 10.15 6.82 -3.78
N ALA A 40 11.35 6.22 -3.78
CA ALA A 40 11.80 5.35 -4.85
C ALA A 40 10.98 4.05 -4.93
N VAL A 41 10.62 3.47 -3.78
CA VAL A 41 9.82 2.23 -3.71
C VAL A 41 8.32 2.48 -3.65
N LEU A 42 7.87 3.73 -3.43
CA LEU A 42 6.45 4.07 -3.28
C LEU A 42 5.58 3.58 -4.45
N PRO A 43 5.99 3.72 -5.73
CA PRO A 43 5.20 3.21 -6.84
C PRO A 43 5.05 1.69 -6.82
N GLU A 44 6.09 0.98 -6.39
CA GLU A 44 6.08 -0.48 -6.28
C GLU A 44 5.14 -0.93 -5.15
N ILE A 45 5.19 -0.26 -4.00
CA ILE A 45 4.28 -0.50 -2.88
C ILE A 45 2.84 -0.26 -3.33
N GLN A 46 2.54 0.87 -3.97
CA GLN A 46 1.21 1.19 -4.47
C GLN A 46 0.70 0.18 -5.50
N ALA A 47 1.57 -0.30 -6.38
CA ALA A 47 1.21 -1.33 -7.35
C ALA A 47 0.87 -2.67 -6.69
N VAL A 48 1.60 -3.04 -5.63
CA VAL A 48 1.34 -4.26 -4.86
C VAL A 48 0.03 -4.13 -4.07
N GLU A 49 -0.19 -3.00 -3.39
CA GLU A 49 -1.44 -2.71 -2.68
C GLU A 49 -2.66 -2.77 -3.60
N SER A 50 -2.56 -2.21 -4.82
CA SER A 50 -3.62 -2.29 -5.83
C SER A 50 -3.95 -3.74 -6.20
N LYS A 51 -2.93 -4.57 -6.46
CA LYS A 51 -3.13 -6.00 -6.79
C LYS A 51 -3.78 -6.77 -5.65
N PHE A 52 -3.39 -6.49 -4.41
CA PHE A 52 -4.03 -7.11 -3.24
C PHE A 52 -5.49 -6.70 -3.09
N SER A 53 -5.80 -5.42 -3.31
CA SER A 53 -7.18 -4.93 -3.26
C SER A 53 -8.07 -5.60 -4.33
N GLU A 54 -7.57 -5.74 -5.56
CA GLU A 54 -8.24 -6.46 -6.63
C GLU A 54 -8.46 -7.94 -6.29
N LEU A 55 -7.42 -8.61 -5.79
CA LEU A 55 -7.51 -10.02 -5.38
C LEU A 55 -8.56 -10.23 -4.27
N ALA A 56 -8.58 -9.35 -3.27
CA ALA A 56 -9.56 -9.40 -2.19
C ALA A 56 -10.98 -9.25 -2.73
N LYS A 57 -11.20 -8.31 -3.66
CA LYS A 57 -12.51 -8.12 -4.31
C LYS A 57 -12.95 -9.37 -5.06
N VAL A 58 -12.09 -9.91 -5.93
CA VAL A 58 -12.40 -11.14 -6.69
C VAL A 58 -12.70 -12.31 -5.76
N THR A 59 -12.00 -12.42 -4.63
CA THR A 59 -12.23 -13.48 -3.65
C THR A 59 -13.61 -13.36 -3.00
N VAL A 60 -14.03 -12.15 -2.64
CA VAL A 60 -15.38 -11.89 -2.12
C VAL A 60 -16.44 -12.24 -3.17
N ASP A 61 -16.27 -11.77 -4.41
CA ASP A 61 -17.21 -12.04 -5.51
C ASP A 61 -17.39 -13.56 -5.75
N VAL A 62 -16.29 -14.33 -5.71
CA VAL A 62 -16.33 -15.80 -5.87
C VAL A 62 -17.03 -16.47 -4.68
N LEU A 63 -16.77 -16.03 -3.45
CA LEU A 63 -17.44 -16.57 -2.26
C LEU A 63 -18.95 -16.30 -2.30
N GLU A 64 -19.36 -15.09 -2.69
CA GLU A 64 -20.76 -14.72 -2.85
C GLU A 64 -21.44 -15.56 -3.94
N SER A 65 -20.80 -15.68 -5.11
CA SER A 65 -21.33 -16.51 -6.20
C SER A 65 -21.46 -17.98 -5.80
N ASN A 66 -20.49 -18.52 -5.06
CA ASN A 66 -20.56 -19.90 -4.58
C ASN A 66 -21.67 -20.08 -3.55
N ASN A 67 -21.83 -19.14 -2.61
CA ASN A 67 -22.93 -19.18 -1.64
C ASN A 67 -24.31 -19.12 -2.32
N GLN A 68 -24.45 -18.29 -3.36
CA GLN A 68 -25.68 -18.23 -4.16
C GLN A 68 -25.96 -19.57 -4.85
N LEU A 69 -24.95 -20.19 -5.46
CA LEU A 69 -25.08 -21.50 -6.08
C LEU A 69 -25.48 -22.58 -5.07
N PHE A 70 -24.83 -22.61 -3.90
CA PHE A 70 -25.19 -23.58 -2.85
C PHE A 70 -26.62 -23.37 -2.36
N ASN A 71 -27.06 -22.13 -2.18
CA ASN A 71 -28.46 -21.85 -1.82
C ASN A 71 -29.44 -22.32 -2.89
N GLN A 72 -29.11 -22.17 -4.17
CA GLN A 72 -29.93 -22.71 -5.27
C GLN A 72 -29.99 -24.23 -5.22
N ILE A 73 -28.86 -24.90 -5.00
CA ILE A 73 -28.81 -26.37 -4.88
C ILE A 73 -29.64 -26.84 -3.69
N ILE A 74 -29.53 -26.18 -2.54
CA ILE A 74 -30.30 -26.52 -1.33
C ILE A 74 -31.81 -26.41 -1.62
N LYS A 75 -32.27 -25.31 -2.23
CA LYS A 75 -33.69 -25.14 -2.60
C LYS A 75 -34.20 -26.26 -3.50
N ILE A 76 -33.42 -26.63 -4.52
CA ILE A 76 -33.74 -27.76 -5.42
C ILE A 76 -33.83 -29.07 -4.63
N MET A 77 -32.88 -29.32 -3.73
CA MET A 77 -32.84 -30.55 -2.91
C MET A 77 -34.00 -30.63 -1.91
N GLU A 78 -34.43 -29.49 -1.38
CA GLU A 78 -35.55 -29.41 -0.43
C GLU A 78 -36.93 -29.47 -1.11
N GLY A 79 -36.97 -29.51 -2.45
CA GLY A 79 -38.21 -29.55 -3.21
C GLY A 79 -38.96 -28.22 -3.21
N GLU A 80 -38.29 -27.12 -2.84
CA GLU A 80 -38.78 -25.76 -3.01
C GLU A 80 -38.61 -25.35 -4.48
N GLU A 81 -39.44 -25.91 -5.35
CA GLU A 81 -39.61 -25.44 -6.73
C GLU A 81 -40.50 -24.19 -6.73
N GLU A 82 -40.00 -23.08 -7.29
CA GLU A 82 -40.88 -22.10 -7.96
C GLU A 82 -41.16 -22.55 -9.39
#